data_AF-A0A1I3UA58-F1
#
_entry.id   AF-A0A1I3UA58-F1
#
_cell.length_a   1.000
_cell.length_b   1.000
_cell.length_c   1.000
_cell.angle_alpha   90.00
_cell.angle_beta   90.00
_cell.angle_gamma   90.00
#
_symmetry.space_group_name_H-M   'P 1'
#
loop_
_entity.id
_entity.type
_entity.pdbx_description
1 polymer ?
#
loop_
_entity_poly.entity_id
_entity_poly.type
_entity_poly.pdbx_seq_one_letter_code
_entity_poly.pdbx_strand_id
1 'polypeptide(L)'
;MSARGWWERRWFALAAVLLSAVPLLWPALPPLLDLPGHMARYRVMLDGGTSPLAAWYAFHWRFIGYLGVDLLVAAFAPWFGLEPTVKAIAIAIPMLTTTGMLWLSREAHGRVQPLALLALPLAYTLPFLYGFLNYTLAMALALNAFALWLRLTRQGRFRLRAGLFVVIAWLVWTAHLFGWLALGVMVFASEVARYRALGRGWGRAVLGAGVACLPLAPPALVLLHWHPGDGAGGSDYWARFPMKLGWFVALLRDRWQWIDLASLLLLVLLLYGSWRRRGQVRSASLAAAALAMTALFLLLPFGTAYIDARILPYAVILALLAEGTVPGRRRLLAWVGLAFLLVRTLAVTADLAIEGRDWQRRLVALDHLPVGARVAAFVLNRCDAGWSIARLNHLPSMVVVRRSAFANDQFDLGSTGLMQVRRDGFGTFATDPSQIVIGDRCAAAMGIPTLRAALAGLPRGAFDHVWLIDPPADVQVANATRLWSDGRDALYRLEPQGGRAAR
;
A
#
# COMPACT_ATOMS: atom_id res chain seq x y z
N MET A 1 -23.82 -32.57 17.31
CA MET A 1 -23.21 -31.53 16.44
C MET A 1 -23.18 -30.21 17.21
N SER A 2 -22.02 -29.63 17.51
CA SER A 2 -21.97 -28.32 18.19
C SER A 2 -22.67 -27.27 17.31
N ALA A 3 -23.57 -26.47 17.90
CA ALA A 3 -24.21 -25.38 17.19
C ALA A 3 -23.16 -24.47 16.54
N ARG A 4 -23.37 -24.10 15.27
CA ARG A 4 -22.48 -23.18 14.55
C ARG A 4 -22.50 -21.82 15.25
N GLY A 5 -21.32 -21.30 15.58
CA GLY A 5 -21.19 -19.93 16.09
C GLY A 5 -21.68 -18.91 15.07
N TRP A 6 -22.10 -17.72 15.52
CA TRP A 6 -22.57 -16.65 14.64
C TRP A 6 -21.49 -16.23 13.62
N TRP A 7 -20.21 -16.29 14.02
CA TRP A 7 -19.06 -15.95 13.17
C TRP A 7 -18.80 -16.95 12.03
N GLU A 8 -19.43 -18.13 12.07
CA GLU A 8 -19.30 -19.14 11.01
C GLU A 8 -20.35 -18.96 9.90
N ARG A 9 -21.28 -18.01 10.06
CA ARG A 9 -22.43 -17.84 9.17
C ARG A 9 -22.08 -16.95 7.98
N ARG A 10 -22.74 -17.21 6.85
CA ARG A 10 -22.55 -16.45 5.60
C ARG A 10 -22.90 -14.96 5.76
N TRP A 11 -23.96 -14.65 6.52
CA TRP A 11 -24.33 -13.26 6.78
C TRP A 11 -23.22 -12.51 7.53
N PHE A 12 -22.53 -13.17 8.47
CA PHE A 12 -21.44 -12.54 9.21
C PHE A 12 -20.24 -12.32 8.30
N ALA A 13 -19.91 -13.30 7.46
CA ALA A 13 -18.85 -13.14 6.46
C ALA A 13 -19.12 -11.94 5.52
N LEU A 14 -20.36 -11.82 5.02
CA LEU A 14 -20.77 -10.68 4.21
C LEU A 14 -20.69 -9.36 4.99
N ALA A 15 -21.21 -9.33 6.22
CA ALA A 15 -21.17 -8.15 7.07
C ALA A 15 -19.73 -7.71 7.37
N ALA A 16 -18.80 -8.65 7.61
CA ALA A 16 -17.39 -8.35 7.84
C ALA A 16 -16.71 -7.79 6.58
N VAL A 17 -17.03 -8.32 5.40
CA VAL A 17 -16.55 -7.77 4.12
C VAL A 17 -17.09 -6.35 3.90
N LEU A 18 -18.39 -6.11 4.10
CA LEU A 18 -18.97 -4.77 3.96
C LEU A 18 -18.43 -3.80 5.02
N LEU A 19 -18.20 -4.27 6.26
CA LEU A 19 -17.59 -3.48 7.32
C LEU A 19 -16.19 -3.01 6.94
N SER A 20 -15.42 -3.82 6.20
CA SER A 20 -14.09 -3.44 5.71
C SER A 20 -14.10 -2.34 4.66
N ALA A 21 -15.27 -1.96 4.10
CA ALA A 21 -15.40 -0.80 3.22
C ALA A 21 -15.57 0.51 4.01
N VAL A 22 -16.14 0.44 5.22
CA VAL A 22 -16.62 1.59 6.00
C VAL A 22 -15.57 2.68 6.19
N PRO A 23 -14.30 2.39 6.55
CA PRO A 23 -13.29 3.44 6.78
C PRO A 23 -13.05 4.36 5.58
N LEU A 24 -13.39 3.94 4.37
CA LEU A 24 -13.16 4.66 3.12
C LEU A 24 -14.43 5.28 2.52
N LEU A 25 -15.60 5.06 3.11
CA LEU A 25 -16.85 5.60 2.58
C LEU A 25 -16.93 7.12 2.78
N TRP A 26 -16.55 7.60 3.96
CA TRP A 26 -16.66 9.01 4.35
C TRP A 26 -15.69 9.94 3.59
N PRO A 27 -14.37 9.67 3.53
CA PRO A 27 -13.44 10.56 2.85
C PRO A 27 -13.78 10.68 1.37
N ALA A 28 -13.86 11.91 0.84
CA ALA A 28 -14.13 12.12 -0.59
C ALA A 28 -13.04 11.50 -1.48
N LEU A 29 -11.79 11.63 -1.02
CA LEU A 29 -10.62 10.90 -1.53
C LEU A 29 -10.05 10.04 -0.40
N PRO A 30 -9.65 8.79 -0.66
CA PRO A 30 -8.91 7.99 0.33
C PRO A 30 -7.62 8.71 0.74
N PRO A 31 -7.44 9.10 2.02
CA PRO A 31 -6.26 9.86 2.43
C PRO A 31 -5.06 8.91 2.66
N LEU A 32 -4.62 8.25 1.60
CA LEU A 32 -3.47 7.33 1.62
C LEU A 32 -2.23 8.09 1.12
N LEU A 33 -1.09 7.91 1.77
CA LEU A 33 0.11 8.74 1.59
C LEU A 33 0.47 9.02 0.12
N ASP A 34 0.70 7.96 -0.67
CA ASP A 34 1.19 8.07 -2.05
C ASP A 34 0.07 8.10 -3.09
N LEU A 35 -1.20 7.99 -2.66
CA LEU A 35 -2.32 7.90 -3.59
C LEU A 35 -2.41 9.11 -4.53
N PRO A 36 -2.25 10.36 -4.07
CA PRO A 36 -2.26 11.51 -4.96
C PRO A 36 -1.21 11.41 -6.08
N GLY A 37 0.01 10.97 -5.76
CA GLY A 37 1.07 10.75 -6.75
C GLY A 37 0.71 9.69 -7.78
N HIS A 38 0.09 8.60 -7.34
CA HIS A 38 -0.46 7.62 -8.28
C HIS A 38 -1.60 8.19 -9.14
N MET A 39 -2.46 9.04 -8.58
CA MET A 39 -3.55 9.69 -9.30
C MET A 39 -3.05 10.69 -10.35
N ALA A 40 -1.96 11.41 -10.08
CA ALA A 40 -1.30 12.25 -11.08
C ALA A 40 -0.82 11.43 -12.28
N ARG A 41 -0.17 10.27 -12.03
CA ARG A 41 0.17 9.32 -13.10
C ARG A 41 -1.04 8.88 -13.90
N TYR A 42 -2.14 8.54 -13.24
CA TYR A 42 -3.38 8.15 -13.92
C TYR A 42 -3.99 9.29 -14.73
N ARG A 43 -3.91 10.53 -14.24
CA ARG A 43 -4.38 11.70 -14.97
C ARG A 43 -3.60 11.89 -16.26
N VAL A 44 -2.27 11.82 -16.21
CA VAL A 44 -1.39 11.92 -17.39
C VAL A 44 -1.65 10.76 -18.37
N MET A 45 -1.83 9.54 -17.85
CA MET A 45 -2.20 8.37 -18.66
C MET A 45 -3.50 8.58 -19.44
N LEU A 46 -4.54 9.08 -18.76
CA LEU A 46 -5.85 9.34 -19.38
C LEU A 46 -5.85 10.56 -20.30
N ASP A 47 -4.95 11.53 -20.06
CA ASP A 47 -4.86 12.75 -20.85
C ASP A 47 -4.37 12.50 -22.28
N GLY A 48 -3.52 11.49 -22.48
CA GLY A 48 -3.03 11.11 -23.80
C GLY A 48 -2.20 12.19 -24.51
N GLY A 49 -1.74 13.21 -23.77
CA GLY A 49 -0.98 14.34 -24.32
C GLY A 49 -1.83 15.46 -24.93
N THR A 50 -3.09 15.61 -24.53
CA THR A 50 -4.02 16.61 -25.08
C THR A 50 -4.07 17.93 -24.29
N SER A 51 -3.57 17.93 -23.05
CA SER A 51 -3.56 19.10 -22.17
C SER A 51 -2.15 19.69 -22.00
N PRO A 52 -1.99 20.83 -21.28
CA PRO A 52 -0.68 21.37 -20.93
C PRO A 52 0.25 20.37 -20.23
N LEU A 53 -0.28 19.30 -19.64
CA LEU A 53 0.51 18.22 -19.03
C LEU A 53 1.54 17.63 -20.00
N ALA A 54 1.26 17.61 -21.29
CA ALA A 54 2.18 17.12 -22.32
C ALA A 54 3.50 17.90 -22.38
N ALA A 55 3.54 19.13 -21.83
CA ALA A 55 4.75 19.93 -21.74
C ALA A 55 5.73 19.41 -20.66
N TRP A 56 5.23 18.74 -19.63
CA TRP A 56 6.03 18.33 -18.46
C TRP A 56 6.06 16.83 -18.21
N TYR A 57 5.07 16.10 -18.68
CA TYR A 57 4.93 14.68 -18.41
C TYR A 57 4.79 13.89 -19.70
N ALA A 58 5.44 12.73 -19.73
CA ALA A 58 5.26 11.74 -20.79
C ALA A 58 4.80 10.43 -20.16
N PHE A 59 3.78 9.81 -20.75
CA PHE A 59 3.32 8.49 -20.35
C PHE A 59 3.65 7.47 -21.45
N HIS A 60 4.27 6.37 -21.05
CA HIS A 60 4.69 5.28 -21.93
C HIS A 60 4.11 3.97 -21.41
N TRP A 61 3.19 3.38 -22.17
CA TRP A 61 2.70 2.04 -21.89
C TRP A 61 3.84 1.03 -22.03
N ARG A 62 4.10 0.30 -20.95
CA ARG A 62 5.06 -0.79 -20.90
C ARG A 62 4.46 -1.92 -20.08
N PHE A 63 4.61 -3.15 -20.55
CA PHE A 63 4.14 -4.30 -19.79
C PHE A 63 5.10 -4.61 -18.65
N ILE A 64 4.73 -4.15 -17.45
CA ILE A 64 5.53 -4.25 -16.23
C ILE A 64 4.67 -4.80 -15.08
N GLY A 65 5.32 -5.42 -14.10
CA GLY A 65 4.65 -6.08 -12.98
C GLY A 65 4.13 -5.12 -11.90
N TYR A 66 3.48 -4.00 -12.28
CA TYR A 66 2.76 -3.08 -11.38
C TYR A 66 1.69 -2.25 -12.13
N LEU A 67 0.86 -2.91 -12.94
CA LEU A 67 -0.15 -2.29 -13.82
C LEU A 67 -1.61 -2.48 -13.37
N GLY A 68 -1.87 -3.21 -12.29
CA GLY A 68 -3.24 -3.62 -11.93
C GLY A 68 -4.23 -2.46 -11.85
N VAL A 69 -3.93 -1.46 -11.02
CA VAL A 69 -4.76 -0.28 -10.81
C VAL A 69 -4.77 0.60 -12.06
N ASP A 70 -3.64 0.73 -12.76
CA ASP A 70 -3.54 1.48 -14.03
C ASP A 70 -4.56 0.96 -15.05
N LEU A 71 -4.61 -0.36 -15.25
CA LEU A 71 -5.53 -1.00 -16.19
C LEU A 71 -6.99 -0.84 -15.75
N LEU A 72 -7.26 -0.99 -14.46
CA LEU A 72 -8.60 -0.74 -13.93
C LEU A 72 -9.04 0.72 -14.13
N VAL A 73 -8.14 1.67 -13.88
CA VAL A 73 -8.41 3.09 -14.08
C VAL A 73 -8.60 3.40 -15.57
N ALA A 74 -7.75 2.88 -16.46
CA ALA A 74 -7.91 3.04 -17.90
C ALA A 74 -9.26 2.50 -18.41
N ALA A 75 -9.73 1.38 -17.85
CA ALA A 75 -10.99 0.77 -18.23
C ALA A 75 -12.22 1.54 -17.71
N PHE A 76 -12.17 2.02 -16.46
CA PHE A 76 -13.37 2.52 -15.75
C PHE A 76 -13.44 4.04 -15.61
N ALA A 77 -12.31 4.75 -15.52
CA ALA A 77 -12.31 6.20 -15.33
C ALA A 77 -12.93 7.01 -16.48
N PRO A 78 -12.88 6.57 -17.76
CA PRO A 78 -13.62 7.26 -18.83
C PRO A 78 -15.14 7.34 -18.59
N TRP A 79 -15.69 6.43 -17.79
CA TRP A 79 -17.14 6.34 -17.53
C TRP A 79 -17.54 7.02 -16.22
N PHE A 80 -16.71 6.91 -15.18
CA PHE A 80 -17.05 7.37 -13.83
C PHE A 80 -16.22 8.56 -13.32
N GLY A 81 -15.22 8.99 -14.10
CA GLY A 81 -14.20 9.94 -13.67
C GLY A 81 -13.08 9.28 -12.86
N LEU A 82 -11.95 9.96 -12.76
CA LEU A 82 -10.74 9.44 -12.11
C LEU A 82 -10.90 9.27 -10.60
N GLU A 83 -11.34 10.30 -9.88
CA GLU A 83 -11.45 10.26 -8.40
C GLU A 83 -12.43 9.16 -7.92
N PRO A 84 -13.66 9.04 -8.47
CA PRO A 84 -14.59 7.99 -8.03
C PRO A 84 -14.09 6.58 -8.36
N THR A 85 -13.46 6.40 -9.53
CA THR A 85 -12.89 5.11 -9.94
C THR A 85 -11.80 4.66 -8.97
N VAL A 86 -10.86 5.56 -8.65
CA VAL A 86 -9.76 5.27 -7.72
C VAL A 86 -10.31 4.99 -6.31
N LYS A 87 -11.30 5.76 -5.84
CA LYS A 87 -11.96 5.50 -4.56
C LYS A 87 -12.61 4.11 -4.51
N ALA A 88 -13.32 3.72 -5.57
CA ALA A 88 -13.95 2.41 -5.65
C ALA A 88 -12.92 1.26 -5.61
N ILE A 89 -11.79 1.41 -6.33
CA ILE A 89 -10.69 0.45 -6.29
C ILE A 89 -10.08 0.36 -4.89
N ALA A 90 -9.82 1.51 -4.25
CA ALA A 90 -9.29 1.56 -2.90
C ALA A 90 -10.22 0.89 -1.87
N ILE A 91 -11.55 1.01 -2.02
CA ILE A 91 -12.55 0.32 -1.20
C ILE A 91 -12.56 -1.19 -1.48
N ALA A 92 -12.43 -1.60 -2.75
CA ALA A 92 -12.48 -3.01 -3.14
C ALA A 92 -11.29 -3.83 -2.57
N ILE A 93 -10.11 -3.22 -2.41
CA ILE A 93 -8.90 -3.90 -1.92
C ILE A 93 -9.07 -4.50 -0.50
N PRO A 94 -9.49 -3.76 0.54
CA PRO A 94 -9.72 -4.34 1.86
C PRO A 94 -10.87 -5.37 1.84
N MET A 95 -11.94 -5.14 1.06
CA MET A 95 -13.03 -6.10 0.90
C MET A 95 -12.56 -7.45 0.33
N LEU A 96 -11.73 -7.42 -0.72
CA LEU A 96 -11.13 -8.61 -1.31
C LEU A 96 -10.16 -9.27 -0.33
N THR A 97 -9.38 -8.50 0.41
CA THR A 97 -8.44 -8.99 1.42
C THR A 97 -9.19 -9.73 2.54
N THR A 98 -10.24 -9.13 3.11
CA THR A 98 -11.12 -9.74 4.11
C THR A 98 -11.79 -11.00 3.59
N THR A 99 -12.25 -11.00 2.33
CA THR A 99 -12.81 -12.19 1.68
C THR A 99 -11.79 -13.33 1.64
N GLY A 100 -10.55 -13.03 1.22
CA GLY A 100 -9.46 -14.00 1.16
C GLY A 100 -9.14 -14.60 2.53
N MET A 101 -9.05 -13.77 3.57
CA MET A 101 -8.80 -14.22 4.95
C MET A 101 -9.89 -15.18 5.46
N LEU A 102 -11.17 -14.82 5.28
CA LEU A 102 -12.29 -15.65 5.71
C LEU A 102 -12.37 -16.96 4.92
N TRP A 103 -12.10 -16.91 3.62
CA TRP A 103 -12.08 -18.08 2.76
C TRP A 103 -10.92 -19.02 3.12
N LEU A 104 -9.71 -18.50 3.34
CA LEU A 104 -8.56 -19.28 3.81
C LEU A 104 -8.84 -19.96 5.14
N SER A 105 -9.41 -19.24 6.12
CA SER A 105 -9.81 -19.82 7.41
C SER A 105 -10.76 -21.01 7.22
N ARG A 106 -11.78 -20.81 6.37
CA ARG A 106 -12.77 -21.85 6.08
C ARG A 106 -12.16 -23.07 5.36
N GLU A 107 -11.30 -22.89 4.37
CA GLU A 107 -10.68 -24.04 3.68
C GLU A 107 -9.68 -24.78 4.55
N ALA A 108 -8.94 -24.07 5.40
CA ALA A 108 -7.96 -24.66 6.30
C ALA A 108 -8.58 -25.49 7.43
N HIS A 109 -9.78 -25.11 7.90
CA HIS A 109 -10.39 -25.68 9.11
C HIS A 109 -11.80 -26.26 8.90
N GLY A 110 -12.35 -26.18 7.68
CA GLY A 110 -13.75 -26.52 7.36
C GLY A 110 -14.79 -25.46 7.80
N ARG A 111 -14.36 -24.44 8.54
CA ARG A 111 -15.18 -23.35 9.12
C ARG A 111 -14.30 -22.15 9.43
N VAL A 112 -14.91 -20.98 9.54
CA VAL A 112 -14.20 -19.76 9.95
C VAL A 112 -13.84 -19.89 11.44
N GLN A 113 -12.56 -19.79 11.76
CA GLN A 113 -12.07 -19.79 13.13
C GLN A 113 -12.25 -18.41 13.76
N PRO A 114 -12.57 -18.31 15.06
CA PRO A 114 -12.64 -17.03 15.78
C PRO A 114 -11.40 -16.14 15.63
N LEU A 115 -10.20 -16.73 15.58
CA LEU A 115 -8.95 -15.97 15.39
C LEU A 115 -8.88 -15.26 14.03
N ALA A 116 -9.66 -15.69 13.03
CA ALA A 116 -9.75 -14.98 11.77
C ALA A 116 -10.25 -13.54 11.94
N LEU A 117 -11.11 -13.27 12.93
CA LEU A 117 -11.62 -11.93 13.22
C LEU A 117 -10.51 -10.98 13.68
N LEU A 118 -9.46 -11.49 14.33
CA LEU A 118 -8.28 -10.72 14.72
C LEU A 118 -7.38 -10.36 13.53
N ALA A 119 -7.44 -11.16 12.46
CA ALA A 119 -6.68 -10.89 11.24
C ALA A 119 -7.38 -9.85 10.34
N LEU A 120 -8.71 -9.69 10.44
CA LEU A 120 -9.47 -8.83 9.53
C LEU A 120 -9.05 -7.36 9.56
N PRO A 121 -8.72 -6.73 10.71
CA PRO A 121 -8.20 -5.36 10.72
C PRO A 121 -6.88 -5.17 9.97
N LEU A 122 -6.09 -6.23 9.78
CA LEU A 122 -4.90 -6.21 8.94
C LEU A 122 -5.27 -6.12 7.44
N ALA A 123 -6.52 -5.92 7.05
CA ALA A 123 -6.85 -5.47 5.69
C ALA A 123 -6.35 -4.03 5.44
N TYR A 124 -6.26 -3.21 6.48
CA TYR A 124 -5.68 -1.86 6.46
C TYR A 124 -4.21 -1.92 6.91
N THR A 125 -3.39 -2.67 6.17
CA THR A 125 -1.95 -2.77 6.45
C THR A 125 -1.23 -1.43 6.26
N LEU A 126 -0.06 -1.27 6.87
CA LEU A 126 0.80 -0.11 6.62
C LEU A 126 1.04 0.13 5.10
N PRO A 127 1.37 -0.88 4.27
CA PRO A 127 1.40 -0.74 2.81
C PRO A 127 0.13 -0.16 2.17
N PHE A 128 -1.05 -0.54 2.68
CA PHE A 128 -2.32 0.00 2.18
C PHE A 128 -2.45 1.48 2.56
N LEU A 129 -2.17 1.82 3.82
CA LEU A 129 -2.22 3.21 4.32
C LEU A 129 -1.19 4.12 3.64
N TYR A 130 -0.07 3.56 3.18
CA TYR A 130 0.92 4.24 2.34
C TYR A 130 0.44 4.46 0.90
N GLY A 131 -0.63 3.81 0.46
CA GLY A 131 -1.16 3.98 -0.89
C GLY A 131 -0.54 3.05 -1.93
N PHE A 132 0.16 1.98 -1.54
CA PHE A 132 0.71 0.97 -2.45
C PHE A 132 -0.41 0.09 -3.06
N LEU A 133 -1.32 0.69 -3.84
CA LEU A 133 -2.56 0.08 -4.29
C LEU A 133 -2.33 -1.12 -5.21
N ASN A 134 -1.37 -1.03 -6.15
CA ASN A 134 -1.00 -2.17 -7.00
C ASN A 134 -0.55 -3.37 -6.17
N TYR A 135 0.30 -3.13 -5.18
CA TYR A 135 0.84 -4.17 -4.29
C TYR A 135 -0.27 -4.81 -3.45
N THR A 136 -1.08 -4.00 -2.80
CA THR A 136 -2.14 -4.47 -1.91
C THR A 136 -3.29 -5.13 -2.67
N LEU A 137 -3.62 -4.67 -3.88
CA LEU A 137 -4.51 -5.37 -4.81
C LEU A 137 -3.95 -6.76 -5.15
N ALA A 138 -2.68 -6.85 -5.55
CA ALA A 138 -2.05 -8.13 -5.89
C ALA A 138 -2.03 -9.09 -4.70
N MET A 139 -1.78 -8.61 -3.48
CA MET A 139 -1.86 -9.43 -2.27
C MET A 139 -3.28 -9.88 -1.94
N ALA A 140 -4.29 -9.01 -2.13
CA ALA A 140 -5.70 -9.39 -1.99
C ALA A 140 -6.08 -10.50 -2.97
N LEU A 141 -5.67 -10.37 -4.24
CA LEU A 141 -5.85 -11.41 -5.25
C LEU A 141 -5.09 -12.70 -4.89
N ALA A 142 -3.85 -12.59 -4.40
CA ALA A 142 -3.03 -13.73 -3.98
C ALA A 142 -3.66 -14.52 -2.82
N LEU A 143 -4.24 -13.85 -1.82
CA LEU A 143 -4.93 -14.53 -0.71
C LEU A 143 -6.17 -15.31 -1.20
N ASN A 144 -6.98 -14.71 -2.07
CA ASN A 144 -8.14 -15.38 -2.67
C ASN A 144 -7.74 -16.52 -3.60
N ALA A 145 -6.71 -16.31 -4.42
CA ALA A 145 -6.11 -17.35 -5.24
C ALA A 145 -5.59 -18.49 -4.36
N PHE A 146 -4.89 -18.20 -3.28
CA PHE A 146 -4.41 -19.24 -2.37
C PHE A 146 -5.56 -20.03 -1.72
N ALA A 147 -6.67 -19.37 -1.36
CA ALA A 147 -7.87 -20.06 -0.89
C ALA A 147 -8.47 -20.98 -1.96
N LEU A 148 -8.55 -20.52 -3.21
CA LEU A 148 -8.98 -21.32 -4.35
C LEU A 148 -8.04 -22.51 -4.58
N TRP A 149 -6.73 -22.32 -4.45
CA TRP A 149 -5.73 -23.39 -4.56
C TRP A 149 -6.01 -24.51 -3.56
N LEU A 150 -6.15 -24.15 -2.27
CA LEU A 150 -6.45 -25.11 -1.21
C LEU A 150 -7.77 -25.83 -1.47
N ARG A 151 -8.81 -25.11 -1.90
CA ARG A 151 -10.12 -25.67 -2.23
C ARG A 151 -10.03 -26.71 -3.35
N LEU A 152 -9.42 -26.37 -4.48
CA LEU A 152 -9.30 -27.27 -5.64
C LEU A 152 -8.45 -28.49 -5.32
N THR A 153 -7.42 -28.32 -4.48
CA THR A 153 -6.57 -29.41 -3.98
C THR A 153 -7.38 -30.39 -3.13
N ARG A 154 -8.17 -29.87 -2.18
CA ARG A 154 -9.06 -30.68 -1.33
C ARG A 154 -10.12 -31.43 -2.13
N GLN A 155 -10.57 -30.85 -3.25
CA GLN A 155 -11.53 -31.48 -4.18
C GLN A 155 -10.89 -32.43 -5.19
N GLY A 156 -9.56 -32.61 -5.18
CA GLY A 156 -8.85 -33.43 -6.16
C GLY A 156 -8.87 -32.90 -7.60
N ARG A 157 -9.25 -31.63 -7.82
CA ARG A 157 -9.45 -31.03 -9.14
C ARG A 157 -8.15 -30.46 -9.73
N PHE A 158 -7.11 -31.28 -9.82
CA PHE A 158 -5.76 -30.84 -10.19
C PHE A 158 -5.63 -30.28 -11.61
N ARG A 159 -6.36 -30.83 -12.59
CA ARG A 159 -6.37 -30.32 -13.98
C ARG A 159 -6.98 -28.92 -14.08
N LEU A 160 -8.15 -28.73 -13.47
CA LEU A 160 -8.79 -27.42 -13.38
C LEU A 160 -7.91 -26.41 -12.63
N ARG A 161 -7.28 -26.85 -11.53
CA ARG A 161 -6.30 -26.05 -10.79
C ARG A 161 -5.15 -25.59 -11.70
N ALA A 162 -4.54 -26.51 -12.45
CA ALA A 162 -3.45 -26.15 -13.35
C ALA A 162 -3.88 -25.12 -14.41
N GLY A 163 -5.01 -25.35 -15.11
CA GLY A 163 -5.50 -24.43 -16.14
C GLY A 163 -5.83 -23.03 -15.60
N LEU A 164 -6.53 -22.93 -14.47
CA LEU A 164 -6.88 -21.65 -13.86
C LEU A 164 -5.64 -20.89 -13.37
N PHE A 165 -4.65 -21.57 -12.81
CA PHE A 165 -3.50 -20.91 -12.21
C PHE A 165 -2.48 -20.36 -13.19
N VAL A 166 -2.51 -20.81 -14.46
CA VAL A 166 -1.79 -20.12 -15.55
C VAL A 166 -2.35 -18.70 -15.73
N VAL A 167 -3.67 -18.56 -15.80
CA VAL A 167 -4.32 -17.25 -15.99
C VAL A 167 -4.21 -16.39 -14.72
N ILE A 168 -4.47 -16.98 -13.55
CA ILE A 168 -4.37 -16.27 -12.27
C ILE A 168 -2.94 -15.77 -12.02
N ALA A 169 -1.91 -16.55 -12.37
CA ALA A 169 -0.52 -16.10 -12.23
C ALA A 169 -0.25 -14.81 -13.01
N TRP A 170 -0.71 -14.73 -14.26
CA TRP A 170 -0.59 -13.53 -15.07
C TRP A 170 -1.39 -12.36 -14.51
N LEU A 171 -2.62 -12.59 -14.04
CA LEU A 171 -3.44 -11.55 -13.42
C LEU A 171 -2.77 -10.97 -12.18
N VAL A 172 -2.28 -11.82 -11.28
CA VAL A 172 -1.61 -11.37 -10.04
C VAL A 172 -0.27 -10.70 -10.35
N TRP A 173 0.51 -11.22 -11.30
CA TRP A 173 1.78 -10.61 -11.72
C TRP A 173 1.57 -9.22 -12.33
N THR A 174 0.55 -9.09 -13.19
CA THR A 174 0.18 -7.80 -13.81
C THR A 174 -0.25 -6.80 -12.75
N ALA A 175 -0.99 -7.25 -11.72
CA ALA A 175 -1.33 -6.41 -10.59
C ALA A 175 -0.07 -5.95 -9.84
N HIS A 176 0.77 -6.90 -9.40
CA HIS A 176 2.10 -6.61 -8.89
C HIS A 176 2.98 -7.86 -8.80
N LEU A 177 4.25 -7.75 -9.22
CA LEU A 177 5.27 -8.80 -9.12
C LEU A 177 5.34 -9.45 -7.73
N PHE A 178 5.39 -8.65 -6.65
CA PHE A 178 5.48 -9.18 -5.29
C PHE A 178 4.25 -9.97 -4.86
N GLY A 179 3.05 -9.64 -5.36
CA GLY A 179 1.86 -10.45 -5.08
C GLY A 179 1.95 -11.83 -5.72
N TRP A 180 2.50 -11.92 -6.93
CA TRP A 180 2.72 -13.18 -7.63
C TRP A 180 3.80 -14.01 -6.94
N LEU A 181 4.92 -13.40 -6.53
CA LEU A 181 5.96 -14.06 -5.74
C LEU A 181 5.40 -14.60 -4.42
N ALA A 182 4.63 -13.79 -3.69
CA ALA A 182 3.99 -14.21 -2.44
C ALA A 182 3.02 -15.37 -2.66
N LEU A 183 2.22 -15.35 -3.72
CA LEU A 183 1.35 -16.48 -4.10
C LEU A 183 2.17 -17.76 -4.32
N GLY A 184 3.26 -17.67 -5.09
CA GLY A 184 4.17 -18.79 -5.32
C GLY A 184 4.76 -19.36 -4.03
N VAL A 185 5.25 -18.50 -3.14
CA VAL A 185 5.81 -18.89 -1.84
C VAL A 185 4.76 -19.57 -0.95
N MET A 186 3.56 -18.98 -0.83
CA MET A 186 2.47 -19.56 -0.04
C MET A 186 2.04 -20.94 -0.59
N VAL A 187 1.85 -21.05 -1.90
CA VAL A 187 1.45 -22.29 -2.56
C VAL A 187 2.53 -23.36 -2.40
N PHE A 188 3.79 -23.04 -2.71
CA PHE A 188 4.92 -23.96 -2.59
C PHE A 188 5.05 -24.50 -1.17
N ALA A 189 5.08 -23.62 -0.16
CA ALA A 189 5.17 -24.02 1.24
C ALA A 189 3.99 -24.91 1.67
N SER A 190 2.77 -24.58 1.20
CA SER A 190 1.57 -25.38 1.49
C SER A 190 1.61 -26.78 0.86
N GLU A 191 2.17 -26.91 -0.34
CA GLU A 191 2.33 -28.19 -1.05
C GLU A 191 3.42 -29.04 -0.41
N VAL A 192 4.54 -28.44 0.02
CA VAL A 192 5.57 -29.14 0.81
C VAL A 192 4.94 -29.72 2.06
N ALA A 193 4.19 -28.92 2.83
CA ALA A 193 3.49 -29.40 4.02
C ALA A 193 2.50 -30.52 3.72
N ARG A 194 1.75 -30.42 2.61
CA ARG A 194 0.81 -31.45 2.16
C ARG A 194 1.52 -32.76 1.81
N TYR A 195 2.59 -32.72 1.03
CA TYR A 195 3.35 -33.94 0.68
C TYR A 195 4.02 -34.57 1.90
N ARG A 196 4.51 -33.76 2.84
CA ARG A 196 5.03 -34.25 4.13
C ARG A 196 3.95 -34.94 4.95
N ALA A 197 2.74 -34.37 5.00
CA ALA A 197 1.59 -35.00 5.66
C ALA A 197 1.15 -36.32 5.00
N LEU A 198 1.41 -36.50 3.70
CA LEU A 198 1.22 -37.77 2.97
C LEU A 198 2.38 -38.76 3.16
N GLY A 199 3.28 -38.55 4.12
CA GLY A 199 4.39 -39.45 4.43
C GLY A 199 5.56 -39.40 3.45
N ARG A 200 5.60 -38.44 2.50
CA ARG A 200 6.72 -38.32 1.56
C ARG A 200 7.95 -37.73 2.26
N GLY A 201 9.13 -38.26 1.95
CA GLY A 201 10.41 -37.68 2.39
C GLY A 201 10.62 -36.26 1.85
N TRP A 202 11.49 -35.47 2.50
CA TRP A 202 11.70 -34.05 2.18
C TRP A 202 12.01 -33.78 0.71
N GLY A 203 12.95 -34.52 0.10
CA GLY A 203 13.29 -34.34 -1.32
C GLY A 203 12.10 -34.54 -2.25
N ARG A 204 11.31 -35.61 -2.04
CA ARG A 204 10.09 -35.87 -2.83
C ARG A 204 8.99 -34.82 -2.57
N ALA A 205 8.90 -34.29 -1.35
CA ALA A 205 7.94 -33.25 -1.01
C ALA A 205 8.28 -31.91 -1.69
N VAL A 206 9.56 -31.52 -1.68
CA VAL A 206 10.07 -30.32 -2.34
C VAL A 206 9.91 -30.42 -3.87
N LEU A 207 10.33 -31.53 -4.46
CA LEU A 207 10.16 -31.76 -5.90
C LEU A 207 8.68 -31.78 -6.30
N GLY A 208 7.84 -32.48 -5.53
CA GLY A 208 6.38 -32.52 -5.77
C GLY A 208 5.74 -31.12 -5.67
N ALA A 209 6.16 -30.30 -4.70
CA ALA A 209 5.71 -28.92 -4.58
C ALA A 209 6.18 -28.05 -5.76
N GLY A 210 7.43 -28.23 -6.20
CA GLY A 210 7.96 -27.56 -7.39
C GLY A 210 7.15 -27.87 -8.65
N VAL A 211 6.89 -29.16 -8.91
CA VAL A 211 6.05 -29.61 -10.03
C VAL A 211 4.62 -29.06 -9.90
N ALA A 212 4.05 -29.06 -8.69
CA ALA A 212 2.73 -28.51 -8.45
C ALA A 212 2.67 -27.02 -8.80
N CYS A 213 3.76 -26.26 -8.60
CA CYS A 213 3.82 -24.81 -8.87
C CYS A 213 4.12 -24.45 -10.33
N LEU A 214 4.40 -25.40 -11.23
CA LEU A 214 4.68 -25.09 -12.64
C LEU A 214 3.63 -24.19 -13.32
N PRO A 215 2.31 -24.33 -13.06
CA PRO A 215 1.31 -23.41 -13.61
C PRO A 215 1.48 -21.95 -13.18
N LEU A 216 2.19 -21.66 -12.09
CA LEU A 216 2.48 -20.31 -11.63
C LEU A 216 3.73 -19.70 -12.28
N ALA A 217 4.56 -20.51 -12.93
CA ALA A 217 5.84 -20.08 -13.49
C ALA A 217 5.78 -19.21 -14.77
N PRO A 218 4.74 -19.22 -15.64
CA PRO A 218 4.79 -18.51 -16.93
C PRO A 218 5.19 -17.02 -16.86
N PRO A 219 4.72 -16.20 -15.89
CA PRO A 219 5.16 -14.81 -15.78
C PRO A 219 6.66 -14.64 -15.52
N ALA A 220 7.36 -15.66 -15.01
CA ALA A 220 8.81 -15.62 -14.81
C ALA A 220 9.59 -15.47 -16.13
N LEU A 221 9.00 -15.86 -17.27
CA LEU A 221 9.61 -15.68 -18.59
C LEU A 221 9.82 -14.21 -18.95
N VAL A 222 8.99 -13.31 -18.41
CA VAL A 222 9.16 -11.85 -18.58
C VAL A 222 10.40 -11.37 -17.82
N LEU A 223 10.68 -11.97 -16.66
CA LEU A 223 11.83 -11.60 -15.85
C LEU A 223 13.17 -11.94 -16.53
N LEU A 224 13.20 -12.92 -17.43
CA LEU A 224 14.40 -13.24 -18.22
C LEU A 224 14.82 -12.10 -19.16
N HIS A 225 13.88 -11.24 -19.53
CA HIS A 225 14.11 -10.09 -20.43
C HIS A 225 14.20 -8.77 -19.64
N TRP A 226 13.92 -8.81 -18.34
CA TRP A 226 13.92 -7.64 -17.48
C TRP A 226 15.31 -7.42 -16.90
N HIS A 227 15.91 -6.28 -17.24
CA HIS A 227 17.16 -5.84 -16.65
C HIS A 227 16.82 -4.95 -15.45
N PRO A 228 17.28 -5.26 -14.24
CA PRO A 228 17.15 -4.35 -13.11
C PRO A 228 17.80 -3.02 -13.49
N GLY A 229 17.04 -1.92 -13.45
CA GLY A 229 17.65 -0.58 -13.49
C GLY A 229 18.46 -0.35 -12.21
N ASP A 230 19.44 0.55 -12.25
CA ASP A 230 20.45 0.84 -11.20
C ASP A 230 19.90 1.34 -9.83
N GLY A 231 18.63 1.12 -9.52
CA GLY A 231 17.92 1.68 -8.36
C GLY A 231 17.91 0.84 -7.08
N ALA A 232 18.53 -0.35 -7.07
CA ALA A 232 18.64 -1.18 -5.87
C ALA A 232 20.04 -1.06 -5.26
N GLY A 233 20.35 0.12 -4.70
CA GLY A 233 21.56 0.32 -3.91
C GLY A 233 21.64 -0.71 -2.78
N GLY A 234 22.68 -1.55 -2.80
CA GLY A 234 22.95 -2.53 -1.76
C GLY A 234 23.21 -1.83 -0.44
N SER A 235 22.22 -1.80 0.45
CA SER A 235 22.45 -1.40 1.83
C SER A 235 23.17 -2.50 2.58
N ASP A 236 24.05 -2.16 3.53
CA ASP A 236 24.56 -3.12 4.50
C ASP A 236 23.38 -3.74 5.28
N TYR A 237 23.10 -5.00 4.94
CA TYR A 237 22.01 -5.78 5.48
C TYR A 237 22.08 -5.85 7.02
N TRP A 238 23.27 -6.08 7.56
CA TRP A 238 23.45 -6.31 9.00
C TRP A 238 23.31 -5.02 9.79
N ALA A 239 23.84 -3.90 9.29
CA ALA A 239 23.68 -2.59 9.91
C ALA A 239 22.21 -2.15 10.02
N ARG A 240 21.37 -2.54 9.05
CA ARG A 240 19.95 -2.17 9.03
C ARG A 240 19.00 -3.22 9.60
N PHE A 241 19.50 -4.42 9.93
CA PHE A 241 18.69 -5.48 10.50
C PHE A 241 17.89 -5.07 11.76
N PRO A 242 18.42 -4.24 12.69
CA PRO A 242 17.63 -3.76 13.83
C PRO A 242 16.33 -3.03 13.44
N MET A 243 16.25 -2.44 12.24
CA MET A 243 15.04 -1.77 11.75
C MET A 243 13.86 -2.73 11.54
N LYS A 244 14.11 -4.05 11.40
CA LYS A 244 13.05 -5.07 11.34
C LYS A 244 12.16 -5.04 12.58
N LEU A 245 12.73 -4.75 13.75
CA LEU A 245 11.97 -4.57 14.99
C LEU A 245 11.05 -3.35 14.88
N GLY A 246 11.52 -2.27 14.26
CA GLY A 246 10.70 -1.10 13.94
C GLY A 246 9.50 -1.45 13.07
N TRP A 247 9.67 -2.27 12.03
CA TRP A 247 8.55 -2.75 11.20
C TRP A 247 7.57 -3.64 11.95
N PHE A 248 8.08 -4.45 12.87
CA PHE A 248 7.24 -5.26 13.74
C PHE A 248 6.40 -4.39 14.70
N VAL A 249 7.02 -3.38 15.31
CA VAL A 249 6.34 -2.40 16.16
C VAL A 249 5.32 -1.58 15.36
N ALA A 250 5.64 -1.26 14.10
CA ALA A 250 4.78 -0.51 13.20
C ALA A 250 3.74 -1.35 12.44
N LEU A 251 3.59 -2.65 12.75
CA LEU A 251 2.69 -3.58 12.04
C LEU A 251 1.26 -3.05 11.91
N LEU A 252 0.76 -2.43 12.98
CA LEU A 252 -0.57 -1.85 13.09
C LEU A 252 -0.52 -0.32 13.19
N ARG A 253 0.61 0.30 12.84
CA ARG A 253 0.81 1.75 12.91
C ARG A 253 -0.20 2.47 12.03
N ASP A 254 -0.95 3.36 12.66
CA ASP A 254 -1.89 4.28 12.05
C ASP A 254 -1.77 5.63 12.77
N ARG A 255 -2.81 6.11 13.47
CA ARG A 255 -2.80 7.40 14.16
C ARG A 255 -2.43 7.33 15.64
N TRP A 256 -3.11 6.46 16.41
CA TRP A 256 -2.99 6.43 17.87
C TRP A 256 -2.04 5.33 18.33
N GLN A 257 -0.83 5.73 18.69
CA GLN A 257 0.24 4.84 19.14
C GLN A 257 -0.22 3.82 20.19
N TRP A 258 -0.95 4.25 21.20
CA TRP A 258 -1.37 3.36 22.28
C TRP A 258 -2.37 2.30 21.81
N ILE A 259 -3.29 2.64 20.89
CA ILE A 259 -4.23 1.66 20.30
C ILE A 259 -3.43 0.65 19.48
N ASP A 260 -2.48 1.12 18.69
CA ASP A 260 -1.67 0.30 17.79
C ASP A 260 -0.77 -0.67 18.57
N LEU A 261 -0.07 -0.19 19.60
CA LEU A 261 0.78 -0.99 20.46
C LEU A 261 -0.02 -1.98 21.31
N ALA A 262 -1.17 -1.56 21.89
CA ALA A 262 -2.03 -2.48 22.63
C ALA A 262 -2.61 -3.57 21.72
N SER A 263 -2.94 -3.22 20.47
CA SER A 263 -3.41 -4.17 19.47
C SER A 263 -2.33 -5.17 19.08
N LEU A 264 -1.10 -4.69 18.84
CA LEU A 264 0.06 -5.55 18.58
C LEU A 264 0.32 -6.51 19.75
N LEU A 265 0.32 -5.98 20.98
CA LEU A 265 0.52 -6.79 22.19
C LEU A 265 -0.53 -7.90 22.30
N LEU A 266 -1.80 -7.59 22.04
CA LEU A 266 -2.87 -8.60 22.03
C LEU A 266 -2.59 -9.71 21.00
N LEU A 267 -2.22 -9.36 19.77
CA LEU A 267 -1.90 -10.34 18.73
C LEU A 267 -0.71 -11.23 19.14
N VAL A 268 0.34 -10.62 19.70
CA VAL A 268 1.54 -11.32 20.17
C VAL A 268 1.20 -12.28 21.32
N LEU A 269 0.46 -11.82 22.33
CA LEU A 269 0.08 -12.66 23.48
C LEU A 269 -0.79 -13.84 23.04
N LEU A 270 -1.71 -13.63 22.09
CA LEU A 270 -2.56 -14.69 21.57
C LEU A 270 -1.79 -15.71 20.73
N LEU A 271 -0.90 -15.26 19.85
CA LEU A 271 -0.04 -16.14 19.06
C LEU A 271 0.94 -16.92 19.95
N TYR A 272 1.59 -16.25 20.90
CA TYR A 272 2.47 -16.88 21.89
C TYR A 272 1.73 -17.90 22.76
N GLY A 273 0.57 -17.50 23.30
CA GLY A 273 -0.30 -18.39 24.07
C GLY A 273 -0.83 -19.56 23.24
N SER A 274 -1.04 -19.40 21.93
CA SER A 274 -1.34 -20.52 21.03
C SER A 274 -0.15 -21.44 20.85
N TRP A 275 1.02 -20.88 20.54
CA TRP A 275 2.26 -21.61 20.32
C TRP A 275 2.65 -22.49 21.51
N ARG A 276 2.53 -21.99 22.75
CA ARG A 276 2.85 -22.72 23.99
C ARG A 276 1.88 -23.86 24.33
N ARG A 277 0.69 -23.90 23.72
CA ARG A 277 -0.33 -24.91 24.02
C ARG A 277 -0.05 -26.23 23.30
N ARG A 278 0.08 -27.31 24.08
CA ARG A 278 0.13 -28.69 23.58
C ARG A 278 -1.23 -29.09 22.99
N GLY A 279 -1.24 -29.83 21.88
CA GLY A 279 -2.47 -30.31 21.23
C GLY A 279 -3.27 -29.23 20.49
N GLN A 280 -2.71 -28.04 20.31
CA GLN A 280 -3.34 -26.96 19.55
C GLN A 280 -3.49 -27.36 18.07
N VAL A 281 -4.73 -27.33 17.57
CA VAL A 281 -5.05 -27.65 16.18
C VAL A 281 -4.49 -26.56 15.27
N ARG A 282 -3.67 -26.95 14.29
CA ARG A 282 -3.09 -26.04 13.31
C ARG A 282 -3.22 -26.57 11.91
N SER A 283 -3.54 -25.68 10.97
CA SER A 283 -3.43 -26.00 9.56
C SER A 283 -1.95 -26.02 9.17
N ALA A 284 -1.43 -27.21 8.85
CA ALA A 284 -0.04 -27.37 8.40
C ALA A 284 0.26 -26.53 7.14
N SER A 285 -0.69 -26.45 6.22
CA SER A 285 -0.57 -25.64 4.99
C SER A 285 -0.43 -24.15 5.27
N LEU A 286 -1.29 -23.58 6.12
CA LEU A 286 -1.22 -22.15 6.46
C LEU A 286 -0.02 -21.85 7.37
N ALA A 287 0.32 -22.74 8.30
CA ALA A 287 1.48 -22.59 9.16
C ALA A 287 2.79 -22.59 8.33
N ALA A 288 2.91 -23.49 7.35
CA ALA A 288 4.05 -23.51 6.45
C ALA A 288 4.12 -22.24 5.59
N ALA A 289 3.00 -21.76 5.06
CA ALA A 289 2.94 -20.49 4.34
C ALA A 289 3.32 -19.31 5.23
N ALA A 290 2.84 -19.26 6.48
CA ALA A 290 3.20 -18.22 7.45
C ALA A 290 4.70 -18.23 7.74
N LEU A 291 5.29 -19.41 8.00
CA LEU A 291 6.73 -19.56 8.23
C LEU A 291 7.56 -19.15 7.02
N ALA A 292 7.14 -19.52 5.81
CA ALA A 292 7.82 -19.13 4.59
C ALA A 292 7.76 -17.61 4.35
N MET A 293 6.62 -16.97 4.61
CA MET A 293 6.48 -15.51 4.53
C MET A 293 7.28 -14.78 5.62
N THR A 294 7.34 -15.33 6.83
CA THR A 294 8.23 -14.81 7.89
C THR A 294 9.70 -14.95 7.52
N ALA A 295 10.10 -16.09 6.96
CA ALA A 295 11.47 -16.28 6.46
C ALA A 295 11.79 -15.28 5.35
N LEU A 296 10.86 -15.06 4.41
CA LEU A 296 11.02 -14.04 3.37
C LEU A 296 11.17 -12.63 3.95
N PHE A 297 10.36 -12.26 4.95
CA PHE A 297 10.51 -10.98 5.67
C PHE A 297 11.90 -10.81 6.31
N LEU A 298 12.41 -11.87 6.93
CA LEU A 298 13.73 -11.84 7.58
C LEU A 298 14.85 -11.75 6.55
N LEU A 299 14.81 -12.57 5.49
CA LEU A 299 15.87 -12.70 4.50
C LEU A 299 15.92 -11.54 3.50
N LEU A 300 14.79 -10.89 3.21
CA LEU A 300 14.79 -9.74 2.30
C LEU A 300 15.60 -8.60 2.92
N PRO A 301 16.54 -8.00 2.17
CA PRO A 301 17.32 -6.89 2.69
C PRO A 301 16.45 -5.67 2.96
N PHE A 302 16.97 -4.79 3.79
CA PHE A 302 16.34 -3.49 3.99
C PHE A 302 16.41 -2.70 2.68
N GLY A 303 15.33 -2.73 1.92
CA GLY A 303 15.31 -2.19 0.56
C GLY A 303 14.84 -0.75 0.51
N THR A 304 15.19 -0.08 -0.59
CA THR A 304 14.43 1.07 -1.09
C THR A 304 12.95 0.65 -1.24
N ALA A 305 12.02 1.56 -0.93
CA ALA A 305 10.58 1.34 -0.98
C ALA A 305 9.97 0.33 0.03
N TYR A 306 10.63 0.00 1.15
CA TYR A 306 10.02 -0.77 2.26
C TYR A 306 9.59 -2.20 1.89
N ILE A 307 10.28 -2.85 0.95
CA ILE A 307 9.91 -4.16 0.38
C ILE A 307 9.71 -5.21 1.49
N ASP A 308 10.57 -5.21 2.49
CA ASP A 308 10.49 -6.13 3.63
C ASP A 308 9.29 -5.82 4.54
N ALA A 309 9.10 -4.56 4.94
CA ALA A 309 7.99 -4.14 5.79
C ALA A 309 6.62 -4.54 5.22
N ARG A 310 6.49 -4.61 3.89
CA ARG A 310 5.27 -5.00 3.19
C ARG A 310 4.86 -6.46 3.41
N ILE A 311 5.82 -7.37 3.60
CA ILE A 311 5.58 -8.82 3.71
C ILE A 311 5.05 -9.23 5.09
N LEU A 312 5.53 -8.56 6.14
CA LEU A 312 5.25 -8.93 7.53
C LEU A 312 3.76 -9.02 7.88
N PRO A 313 2.88 -8.07 7.48
CA PRO A 313 1.44 -8.19 7.76
C PRO A 313 0.83 -9.49 7.28
N TYR A 314 1.21 -9.95 6.09
CA TYR A 314 0.66 -11.17 5.51
C TYR A 314 1.19 -12.44 6.19
N ALA A 315 2.43 -12.42 6.67
CA ALA A 315 2.94 -13.48 7.53
C ALA A 315 2.12 -13.61 8.83
N VAL A 316 1.81 -12.48 9.49
CA VAL A 316 0.99 -12.45 10.71
C VAL A 316 -0.46 -12.87 10.43
N ILE A 317 -1.05 -12.43 9.31
CA ILE A 317 -2.38 -12.88 8.87
C ILE A 317 -2.39 -14.40 8.75
N LEU A 318 -1.46 -14.99 8.00
CA LEU A 318 -1.39 -16.44 7.81
C LEU A 318 -1.17 -17.19 9.13
N ALA A 319 -0.34 -16.64 10.03
CA ALA A 319 -0.11 -17.21 11.35
C ALA A 319 -1.40 -17.26 12.19
N LEU A 320 -2.17 -16.17 12.22
CA LEU A 320 -3.47 -16.12 12.91
C LEU A 320 -4.48 -17.09 12.28
N LEU A 321 -4.51 -17.18 10.95
CA LEU A 321 -5.43 -18.06 10.22
C LEU A 321 -5.05 -19.54 10.33
N ALA A 322 -3.77 -19.86 10.54
CA ALA A 322 -3.29 -21.22 10.74
C ALA A 322 -3.82 -21.84 12.05
N GLU A 323 -4.10 -21.02 13.05
CA GLU A 323 -4.51 -21.45 14.39
C GLU A 323 -5.99 -21.85 14.44
N GLY A 324 -6.24 -23.08 14.91
CA GLY A 324 -7.57 -23.55 15.27
C GLY A 324 -8.02 -23.07 16.65
N THR A 325 -9.24 -23.41 17.04
CA THR A 325 -9.74 -23.09 18.39
C THR A 325 -10.18 -24.32 19.17
N VAL A 326 -9.77 -24.39 20.44
CA VAL A 326 -10.21 -25.43 21.39
C VAL A 326 -11.69 -25.20 21.74
N PRO A 327 -12.54 -26.24 21.78
CA PRO A 327 -14.00 -26.11 21.94
C PRO A 327 -14.47 -25.17 23.05
N GLY A 328 -13.85 -25.21 24.23
CA GLY A 328 -14.28 -24.43 25.40
C GLY A 328 -14.05 -22.92 25.34
N ARG A 329 -13.18 -22.42 24.44
CA ARG A 329 -12.81 -20.99 24.37
C ARG A 329 -13.28 -20.30 23.10
N ARG A 330 -13.96 -21.01 22.19
CA ARG A 330 -14.33 -20.51 20.86
C ARG A 330 -15.19 -19.25 20.92
N ARG A 331 -16.20 -19.23 21.80
CA ARG A 331 -17.13 -18.11 21.94
C ARG A 331 -16.47 -16.87 22.55
N LEU A 332 -15.63 -17.05 23.58
CA LEU A 332 -14.84 -15.97 24.15
C LEU A 332 -13.92 -15.35 23.10
N LEU A 333 -13.15 -16.19 22.37
CA LEU A 333 -12.26 -15.71 21.32
C LEU A 333 -13.00 -15.02 20.18
N ALA A 334 -14.24 -15.43 19.87
CA ALA A 334 -15.06 -14.77 18.85
C ALA A 334 -15.51 -13.37 19.29
N TRP A 335 -15.88 -13.21 20.57
CA TRP A 335 -16.22 -11.89 21.12
C TRP A 335 -14.99 -10.99 21.24
N VAL A 336 -13.84 -11.52 21.68
CA VAL A 336 -12.57 -10.78 21.69
C VAL A 336 -12.19 -10.36 20.26
N GLY A 337 -12.29 -11.28 19.30
CA GLY A 337 -12.04 -11.00 17.89
C GLY A 337 -12.98 -9.95 17.31
N LEU A 338 -14.27 -9.99 17.67
CA LEU A 338 -15.25 -8.99 17.25
C LEU A 338 -14.96 -7.62 17.86
N ALA A 339 -14.70 -7.56 19.16
CA ALA A 339 -14.36 -6.31 19.85
C ALA A 339 -13.09 -5.70 19.24
N PHE A 340 -12.06 -6.51 19.00
CA PHE A 340 -10.84 -6.07 18.32
C PHE A 340 -11.13 -5.53 16.92
N LEU A 341 -11.91 -6.26 16.11
CA LEU A 341 -12.31 -5.84 14.77
C LEU A 341 -13.04 -4.49 14.81
N LEU A 342 -14.03 -4.34 15.69
CA LEU A 342 -14.82 -3.12 15.81
C LEU A 342 -13.96 -1.94 16.27
N VAL A 343 -13.15 -2.10 17.32
CA VAL A 343 -12.26 -1.05 17.83
C VAL A 343 -11.27 -0.60 16.75
N ARG A 344 -10.63 -1.54 16.05
CA ARG A 344 -9.70 -1.20 14.97
C ARG A 344 -10.40 -0.55 13.78
N THR A 345 -11.58 -1.04 13.40
CA THR A 345 -12.36 -0.44 12.30
C THR A 345 -12.77 0.99 12.65
N LEU A 346 -13.22 1.23 13.88
CA LEU A 346 -13.57 2.57 14.36
C LEU A 346 -12.36 3.49 14.39
N ALA A 347 -11.21 3.02 14.89
CA ALA A 347 -9.97 3.79 14.88
C ALA A 347 -9.59 4.19 13.45
N VAL A 348 -9.43 3.24 12.54
CA VAL A 348 -9.07 3.54 11.14
C VAL A 348 -10.11 4.42 10.45
N THR A 349 -11.41 4.21 10.71
CA THR A 349 -12.48 5.08 10.18
C THR A 349 -12.33 6.52 10.67
N ALA A 350 -12.05 6.70 11.96
CA ALA A 350 -11.86 8.00 12.55
C ALA A 350 -10.58 8.69 12.01
N ASP A 351 -9.45 7.98 11.88
CA ASP A 351 -8.23 8.54 11.28
C ASP A 351 -8.50 9.01 9.84
N LEU A 352 -9.00 8.12 8.99
CA LEU A 352 -9.24 8.45 7.59
C LEU A 352 -10.30 9.56 7.43
N ALA A 353 -11.29 9.66 8.32
CA ALA A 353 -12.24 10.78 8.31
C ALA A 353 -11.61 12.11 8.74
N ILE A 354 -10.69 12.10 9.73
CA ILE A 354 -9.94 13.29 10.14
C ILE A 354 -9.06 13.76 9.00
N GLU A 355 -8.26 12.86 8.43
CA GLU A 355 -7.31 13.15 7.35
C GLU A 355 -8.04 13.53 6.06
N GLY A 356 -9.16 12.88 5.75
CA GLY A 356 -9.99 13.21 4.61
C GLY A 356 -10.57 14.63 4.68
N ARG A 357 -10.99 15.08 5.88
CA ARG A 357 -11.42 16.47 6.09
C ARG A 357 -10.25 17.45 5.97
N ASP A 358 -9.08 17.08 6.50
CA ASP A 358 -7.87 17.90 6.37
C ASP A 358 -7.49 18.12 4.91
N TRP A 359 -7.46 17.04 4.11
CA TRP A 359 -7.22 17.11 2.67
C TRP A 359 -8.24 18.01 1.96
N GLN A 360 -9.53 17.88 2.24
CA GLN A 360 -10.54 18.72 1.58
C GLN A 360 -10.34 20.21 1.87
N ARG A 361 -9.99 20.59 3.11
CA ARG A 361 -9.70 22.00 3.43
C ARG A 361 -8.52 22.55 2.63
N ARG A 362 -7.44 21.77 2.53
CA ARG A 362 -6.21 22.19 1.82
C ARG A 362 -6.40 22.22 0.31
N LEU A 363 -7.19 21.30 -0.25
CA LEU A 363 -7.46 21.23 -1.69
C LEU A 363 -8.31 22.40 -2.21
N VAL A 364 -8.94 23.21 -1.34
CA VAL A 364 -9.57 24.49 -1.72
C VAL A 364 -8.54 25.44 -2.34
N ALA A 365 -7.27 25.37 -1.93
CA ALA A 365 -6.20 26.17 -2.55
C ALA A 365 -6.15 26.00 -4.07
N LEU A 366 -6.51 24.81 -4.58
CA LEU A 366 -6.47 24.53 -6.01
C LEU A 366 -7.50 25.34 -6.79
N ASP A 367 -8.57 25.85 -6.17
CA ASP A 367 -9.57 26.71 -6.83
C ASP A 367 -9.03 28.07 -7.25
N HIS A 368 -7.88 28.45 -6.69
CA HIS A 368 -7.17 29.68 -7.01
C HIS A 368 -6.05 29.48 -8.04
N LEU A 369 -5.83 28.25 -8.52
CA LEU A 369 -4.81 27.94 -9.52
C LEU A 369 -5.41 27.91 -10.94
N PRO A 370 -4.78 28.59 -11.91
CA PRO A 370 -5.15 28.44 -13.31
C PRO A 370 -4.77 27.05 -13.84
N VAL A 371 -5.50 26.59 -14.86
CA VAL A 371 -5.14 25.36 -15.59
C VAL A 371 -3.78 25.54 -16.24
N GLY A 372 -2.91 24.53 -16.15
CA GLY A 372 -1.56 24.60 -16.71
C GLY A 372 -0.56 25.47 -15.93
N ALA A 373 -0.85 25.79 -14.68
CA ALA A 373 0.13 26.45 -13.80
C ALA A 373 1.37 25.57 -13.53
N ARG A 374 2.51 26.20 -13.24
CA ARG A 374 3.70 25.53 -12.69
C ARG A 374 3.81 25.79 -11.20
N VAL A 375 3.57 24.77 -10.39
CA VAL A 375 3.47 24.91 -8.92
C VAL A 375 4.66 24.24 -8.24
N ALA A 376 5.40 25.01 -7.45
CA ALA A 376 6.35 24.49 -6.47
C ALA A 376 5.64 24.35 -5.12
N ALA A 377 5.32 23.12 -4.74
CA ALA A 377 4.73 22.84 -3.46
C ALA A 377 5.79 22.42 -2.43
N PHE A 378 5.59 22.82 -1.18
CA PHE A 378 6.43 22.45 -0.05
C PHE A 378 5.59 21.98 1.13
N VAL A 379 5.81 20.74 1.55
CA VAL A 379 5.16 20.09 2.70
C VAL A 379 6.15 20.02 3.85
N LEU A 380 5.85 20.71 4.95
CA LEU A 380 6.71 20.70 6.12
C LEU A 380 6.50 19.45 6.98
N ASN A 381 7.52 18.60 7.01
CA ASN A 381 7.63 17.54 8.01
C ASN A 381 8.34 18.08 9.27
N ARG A 382 7.68 17.92 10.42
CA ARG A 382 8.25 18.34 11.70
C ARG A 382 9.23 17.27 12.20
N CYS A 383 10.24 17.70 12.97
CA CYS A 383 11.25 16.78 13.50
C CYS A 383 10.65 15.73 14.46
N ASP A 384 9.57 16.10 15.13
CA ASP A 384 8.76 15.26 16.00
C ASP A 384 7.58 14.62 15.25
N ALA A 385 7.79 14.19 13.99
CA ALA A 385 6.78 13.63 13.07
C ALA A 385 5.83 12.59 13.69
N GLY A 386 6.22 12.03 14.85
CA GLY A 386 5.31 11.33 15.73
C GLY A 386 4.95 9.97 15.18
N TRP A 387 3.89 9.39 15.76
CA TRP A 387 3.45 8.06 15.39
C TRP A 387 2.60 8.04 14.12
N SER A 388 1.90 9.13 13.80
CA SER A 388 1.04 9.22 12.62
C SER A 388 1.81 9.11 11.29
N ILE A 389 1.11 8.74 10.22
CA ILE A 389 1.66 8.70 8.86
C ILE A 389 1.63 10.11 8.27
N ALA A 390 2.70 10.52 7.57
CA ALA A 390 2.85 11.86 6.99
C ALA A 390 2.04 12.05 5.69
N ARG A 391 0.73 11.82 5.73
CA ARG A 391 -0.19 11.67 4.58
C ARG A 391 -0.24 12.87 3.62
N LEU A 392 0.34 14.01 3.98
CA LEU A 392 0.35 15.22 3.15
C LEU A 392 1.50 15.27 2.12
N ASN A 393 2.52 14.42 2.26
CA ASN A 393 3.76 14.49 1.46
C ASN A 393 3.54 14.51 -0.07
N HIS A 394 2.47 13.87 -0.55
CA HIS A 394 2.15 13.84 -1.98
C HIS A 394 0.83 14.53 -2.31
N LEU A 395 0.17 15.20 -1.35
CA LEU A 395 -1.03 15.98 -1.63
C LEU A 395 -0.85 16.99 -2.81
N PRO A 396 0.33 17.60 -3.03
CA PRO A 396 0.59 18.44 -4.20
C PRO A 396 0.26 17.84 -5.56
N SER A 397 0.38 16.52 -5.72
CA SER A 397 0.02 15.81 -6.96
C SER A 397 -1.42 16.04 -7.41
N MET A 398 -2.31 16.44 -6.51
CA MET A 398 -3.68 16.81 -6.88
C MET A 398 -3.77 18.05 -7.80
N VAL A 399 -2.71 18.87 -7.87
CA VAL A 399 -2.55 19.95 -8.87
C VAL A 399 -2.58 19.37 -10.29
N VAL A 400 -1.89 18.26 -10.53
CA VAL A 400 -1.91 17.55 -11.81
C VAL A 400 -3.32 17.06 -12.11
N VAL A 401 -3.96 16.42 -11.12
CA VAL A 401 -5.29 15.79 -11.25
C VAL A 401 -6.38 16.80 -11.58
N ARG A 402 -6.47 17.89 -10.81
CA ARG A 402 -7.61 18.83 -10.85
C ARG A 402 -7.36 20.06 -11.72
N ARG A 403 -6.10 20.42 -11.98
CA ARG A 403 -5.73 21.64 -12.72
C ARG A 403 -4.87 21.38 -13.95
N SER A 404 -4.57 20.13 -14.30
CA SER A 404 -3.69 19.79 -15.44
C SER A 404 -2.41 20.63 -15.43
N ALA A 405 -1.85 20.78 -14.24
CA ALA A 405 -0.77 21.71 -13.89
C ALA A 405 0.44 20.92 -13.34
N PHE A 406 1.63 21.51 -13.41
CA PHE A 406 2.85 20.88 -12.93
C PHE A 406 2.93 20.89 -11.39
N ALA A 407 3.38 19.77 -10.83
CA ALA A 407 3.75 19.62 -9.42
C ALA A 407 5.11 18.92 -9.30
N ASN A 408 5.89 19.33 -8.30
CA ASN A 408 7.27 18.90 -8.05
C ASN A 408 7.40 17.64 -7.15
N ASP A 409 6.33 16.85 -7.04
CA ASP A 409 6.24 15.69 -6.14
C ASP A 409 6.00 14.35 -6.88
N GLN A 410 6.24 14.35 -8.20
CA GLN A 410 5.98 13.19 -9.04
C GLN A 410 7.09 12.15 -8.94
N PHE A 411 6.68 10.87 -8.83
CA PHE A 411 7.58 9.73 -8.88
C PHE A 411 8.10 9.52 -10.30
N ASP A 412 9.39 9.78 -10.52
CA ASP A 412 10.08 9.53 -11.78
C ASP A 412 11.07 8.38 -11.61
N LEU A 413 10.69 7.20 -12.09
CA LEU A 413 11.55 6.00 -12.11
C LEU A 413 12.40 5.93 -13.39
N GLY A 414 12.56 7.06 -14.08
CA GLY A 414 13.35 7.21 -15.30
C GLY A 414 12.83 6.31 -16.43
N SER A 415 13.76 5.66 -17.13
CA SER A 415 13.43 4.79 -18.26
C SER A 415 12.65 3.53 -17.86
N THR A 416 12.50 3.22 -16.57
CA THR A 416 11.75 2.04 -16.09
C THR A 416 10.32 2.36 -15.63
N GLY A 417 9.99 3.65 -15.48
CA GLY A 417 8.67 4.14 -15.13
C GLY A 417 7.70 4.20 -16.31
N LEU A 418 6.40 4.16 -16.04
CA LEU A 418 5.36 4.47 -17.04
C LEU A 418 5.21 5.97 -17.26
N MET A 419 5.50 6.79 -16.25
CA MET A 419 5.46 8.24 -16.35
C MET A 419 6.86 8.79 -16.14
N GLN A 420 7.23 9.73 -16.99
CA GLN A 420 8.49 10.47 -16.92
C GLN A 420 8.21 11.95 -16.79
N VAL A 421 9.07 12.64 -16.04
CA VAL A 421 9.02 14.09 -15.89
C VAL A 421 10.09 14.72 -16.77
N ARG A 422 9.69 15.67 -17.62
CA ARG A 422 10.60 16.51 -18.40
C ARG A 422 11.20 17.56 -17.47
N ARG A 423 12.50 17.47 -17.24
CA ARG A 423 13.19 18.22 -16.18
C ARG A 423 13.69 19.61 -16.62
N ASP A 424 13.52 19.95 -17.89
CA ASP A 424 14.06 21.17 -18.47
C ASP A 424 13.56 22.42 -17.73
N GLY A 425 14.50 23.19 -17.18
CA GLY A 425 14.22 24.41 -16.40
C GLY A 425 13.86 24.19 -14.92
N PHE A 426 13.47 22.98 -14.48
CA PHE A 426 13.03 22.72 -13.10
C PHE A 426 14.17 22.30 -12.14
N GLY A 427 15.29 21.80 -12.68
CA GLY A 427 16.45 21.38 -11.89
C GLY A 427 16.11 20.28 -10.87
N THR A 428 16.57 20.43 -9.64
CA THR A 428 16.29 19.48 -8.54
C THR A 428 14.83 19.51 -8.07
N PHE A 429 14.03 20.48 -8.52
CA PHE A 429 12.60 20.63 -8.18
C PHE A 429 11.68 19.96 -9.21
N ALA A 430 12.22 19.13 -10.09
CA ALA A 430 11.41 18.46 -11.11
C ALA A 430 10.55 17.32 -10.53
N THR A 431 11.04 16.63 -9.49
CA THR A 431 10.50 15.33 -9.06
C THR A 431 10.47 15.19 -7.54
N ASP A 432 9.77 14.15 -7.08
CA ASP A 432 9.90 13.68 -5.70
C ASP A 432 11.38 13.42 -5.33
N PRO A 433 11.83 13.71 -4.09
CA PRO A 433 11.09 14.28 -2.96
C PRO A 433 11.28 15.80 -2.80
N SER A 434 11.38 16.56 -3.89
CA SER A 434 11.69 18.01 -3.81
C SER A 434 10.64 18.86 -3.11
N GLN A 435 9.41 18.34 -2.98
CA GLN A 435 8.32 18.94 -2.22
C GLN A 435 8.46 18.77 -0.70
N ILE A 436 9.22 17.78 -0.23
CA ILE A 436 9.34 17.51 1.20
C ILE A 436 10.42 18.44 1.77
N VAL A 437 10.02 19.25 2.74
CA VAL A 437 10.93 20.09 3.53
C VAL A 437 10.82 19.72 4.99
N ILE A 438 11.87 19.96 5.76
CA ILE A 438 11.91 19.55 7.17
C ILE A 438 12.29 20.72 8.10
N GLY A 439 11.88 20.62 9.36
CA GLY A 439 12.23 21.60 10.38
C GLY A 439 13.75 21.73 10.59
N ASP A 440 14.20 22.95 10.88
CA ASP A 440 15.62 23.33 10.95
C ASP A 440 16.47 22.42 11.86
N ARG A 441 15.90 21.96 12.98
CA ARG A 441 16.60 21.16 13.99
C ARG A 441 17.08 19.80 13.49
N CYS A 442 16.44 19.24 12.48
CA CYS A 442 16.71 17.88 12.00
C CYS A 442 17.09 17.80 10.52
N ALA A 443 17.12 18.93 9.81
CA ALA A 443 17.46 18.98 8.38
C ALA A 443 18.82 18.36 8.06
N ALA A 444 19.88 18.75 8.78
CA ALA A 444 21.22 18.24 8.55
C ALA A 444 21.31 16.72 8.79
N ALA A 445 20.66 16.22 9.85
CA ALA A 445 20.70 14.80 10.19
C ALA A 445 19.91 13.92 9.21
N MET A 446 18.85 14.46 8.60
CA MET A 446 18.01 13.72 7.64
C MET A 446 18.40 13.94 6.18
N GLY A 447 19.29 14.89 5.89
CA GLY A 447 19.67 15.22 4.51
C GLY A 447 18.52 15.79 3.67
N ILE A 448 17.49 16.35 4.32
CA ILE A 448 16.31 16.96 3.69
C ILE A 448 16.40 18.48 3.88
N PRO A 449 16.18 19.30 2.83
CA PRO A 449 16.30 20.74 2.94
C PRO A 449 15.26 21.36 3.88
N THR A 450 15.63 22.47 4.51
CA THR A 450 14.65 23.30 5.23
C THR A 450 13.79 24.06 4.23
N LEU A 451 12.61 24.51 4.67
CA LEU A 451 11.72 25.31 3.82
C LEU A 451 12.42 26.58 3.31
N ARG A 452 13.21 27.25 4.17
CA ARG A 452 13.95 28.46 3.78
C ARG A 452 15.02 28.14 2.72
N ALA A 453 15.76 27.05 2.88
CA ALA A 453 16.75 26.62 1.89
C ALA A 453 16.10 26.25 0.55
N ALA A 454 14.97 25.54 0.57
CA ALA A 454 14.22 25.18 -0.63
C ALA A 454 13.69 26.43 -1.37
N LEU A 455 13.13 27.41 -0.64
CA LEU A 455 12.65 28.66 -1.22
C LEU A 455 13.78 29.55 -1.79
N ALA A 456 14.98 29.51 -1.18
CA ALA A 456 16.15 30.23 -1.66
C ALA A 456 16.72 29.61 -2.96
N GLY A 457 16.72 28.28 -3.05
CA GLY A 457 17.19 27.53 -4.23
C GLY A 457 16.17 27.41 -5.37
N LEU A 458 14.93 27.87 -5.17
CA LEU A 458 13.86 27.69 -6.15
C LEU A 458 14.17 28.45 -7.47
N PRO A 459 14.18 27.78 -8.63
CA PRO A 459 14.35 28.45 -9.92
C PRO A 459 13.08 29.21 -10.28
N ARG A 460 12.92 30.43 -9.75
CA ARG A 460 11.68 31.22 -9.84
C ARG A 460 11.15 31.41 -11.26
N GLY A 461 12.00 31.47 -12.29
CA GLY A 461 11.55 31.56 -13.69
C GLY A 461 10.83 30.32 -14.23
N ALA A 462 11.02 29.16 -13.57
CA ALA A 462 10.39 27.90 -13.95
C ALA A 462 9.01 27.69 -13.29
N PHE A 463 8.65 28.49 -12.30
CA PHE A 463 7.43 28.32 -11.51
C PHE A 463 6.57 29.58 -11.51
N ASP A 464 5.25 29.39 -11.55
CA ASP A 464 4.27 30.48 -11.48
C ASP A 464 3.74 30.66 -10.06
N HIS A 465 3.71 29.58 -9.27
CA HIS A 465 3.09 29.56 -7.96
C HIS A 465 3.93 28.77 -6.95
N VAL A 466 3.79 29.15 -5.68
CA VAL A 466 4.33 28.40 -4.53
C VAL A 466 3.19 28.01 -3.61
N TRP A 467 3.06 26.71 -3.31
CA TRP A 467 2.08 26.21 -2.35
C TRP A 467 2.77 25.70 -1.09
N LEU A 468 2.54 26.37 0.03
CA LEU A 468 3.08 25.97 1.32
C LEU A 468 2.03 25.21 2.11
N ILE A 469 2.39 24.00 2.54
CA ILE A 469 1.57 23.10 3.34
C ILE A 469 2.26 22.93 4.70
N ASP A 470 1.57 23.33 5.77
CA ASP A 470 2.07 23.43 7.13
C ASP A 470 3.34 24.28 7.35
N PRO A 471 3.54 25.42 6.65
CA PRO A 471 4.71 26.27 6.89
C PRO A 471 4.83 26.77 8.34
N PRO A 472 6.03 27.13 8.80
CA PRO A 472 6.20 27.95 9.99
C PRO A 472 5.53 29.32 9.79
N ALA A 473 4.96 29.88 10.85
CA ALA A 473 4.13 31.09 10.80
C ALA A 473 4.86 32.36 10.32
N ASP A 474 6.18 32.40 10.44
CA ASP A 474 7.06 33.51 10.06
C ASP A 474 7.54 33.45 8.60
N VAL A 475 7.24 32.36 7.87
CA VAL A 475 7.73 32.19 6.50
C VAL A 475 6.94 33.05 5.52
N GLN A 476 7.67 33.91 4.79
CA GLN A 476 7.15 34.66 3.66
C GLN A 476 7.85 34.25 2.37
N VAL A 477 7.09 34.23 1.27
CA VAL A 477 7.62 34.01 -0.08
C VAL A 477 7.94 35.38 -0.69
N ALA A 478 9.23 35.67 -0.88
CA ALA A 478 9.67 36.95 -1.46
C ALA A 478 9.13 37.15 -2.89
N ASN A 479 8.83 38.40 -3.26
CA ASN A 479 8.32 38.81 -4.58
C ASN A 479 7.13 37.94 -5.03
N ALA A 480 6.15 37.79 -4.17
CA ALA A 480 4.99 36.96 -4.43
C ALA A 480 3.73 37.56 -3.81
N THR A 481 2.60 37.41 -4.49
CA THR A 481 1.28 37.82 -4.02
C THR A 481 0.56 36.61 -3.45
N ARG A 482 0.10 36.69 -2.19
CA ARG A 482 -0.68 35.61 -1.55
C ARG A 482 -2.09 35.56 -2.14
N LEU A 483 -2.44 34.45 -2.77
CA LEU A 483 -3.75 34.24 -3.40
C LEU A 483 -4.76 33.62 -2.45
N TRP A 484 -4.30 32.76 -1.55
CA TRP A 484 -5.15 32.02 -0.61
C TRP A 484 -4.39 31.65 0.66
N SER A 485 -5.10 31.55 1.78
CA SER A 485 -4.62 30.96 3.03
C SER A 485 -5.80 30.55 3.91
N ASP A 486 -5.64 29.49 4.70
CA ASP A 486 -6.58 29.08 5.75
C ASP A 486 -6.02 29.28 7.17
N GLY A 487 -4.99 30.13 7.30
CA GLY A 487 -4.27 30.37 8.55
C GLY A 487 -3.20 29.32 8.88
N ARG A 488 -3.18 28.18 8.18
CA ARG A 488 -2.15 27.14 8.31
C ARG A 488 -1.35 27.00 7.01
N ASP A 489 -2.04 26.91 5.88
CA ASP A 489 -1.46 26.81 4.55
C ASP A 489 -1.54 28.13 3.80
N ALA A 490 -0.74 28.26 2.75
CA ALA A 490 -0.78 29.44 1.90
C ALA A 490 -0.37 29.13 0.45
N LEU A 491 -1.10 29.73 -0.49
CA LEU A 491 -0.78 29.70 -1.92
C LEU A 491 -0.35 31.10 -2.37
N TYR A 492 0.77 31.16 -3.08
CA TYR A 492 1.35 32.39 -3.59
C TYR A 492 1.47 32.34 -5.12
N ARG A 493 1.23 33.47 -5.78
CA ARG A 493 1.67 33.72 -7.16
C ARG A 493 3.03 34.40 -7.13
N LEU A 494 4.00 33.88 -7.85
CA LEU A 494 5.30 34.51 -8.01
C LEU A 494 5.19 35.68 -8.99
N GLU A 495 5.76 36.82 -8.63
CA GLU A 495 5.86 37.95 -9.56
C GLU A 495 6.96 37.68 -10.60
N PRO A 496 6.78 38.08 -11.86
CA PRO A 496 7.83 37.98 -12.87
C PRO A 496 9.09 38.67 -12.36
N GLN A 497 10.23 37.98 -12.39
CA GLN A 497 11.50 38.66 -12.18
C GLN A 497 11.63 39.68 -13.32
N GLY A 498 11.60 40.97 -12.98
CA GLY A 498 11.74 42.05 -13.94
C GLY A 498 13.08 41.98 -14.65
N GLY A 499 13.14 41.19 -15.72
CA GLY A 499 14.21 41.24 -16.68
C GLY A 499 14.01 42.49 -17.52
N ARG A 500 14.93 43.45 -17.40
CA ARG A 500 15.19 44.37 -18.51
C ARG A 500 15.33 43.50 -19.76
N ALA A 501 14.43 43.68 -20.73
CA ALA A 501 14.68 43.25 -22.09
C ALA A 501 16.06 43.80 -22.47
N ALA A 502 17.04 42.92 -22.69
CA ALA A 502 18.24 43.29 -23.42
C ALA A 502 17.74 43.70 -24.82
N ARG A 503 17.78 45.01 -25.08
CA ARG A 503 17.50 45.58 -26.39
C ARG A 503 18.57 45.21 -27.38
#